data_AF-A0A7C0UFZ4-F1
#
_entry.id   AF-A0A7C0UFZ4-F1
#
_cell.length_a   1.000
_cell.length_b   1.000
_cell.length_c   1.000
_cell.angle_alpha   90.00
_cell.angle_beta   90.00
_cell.angle_gamma   90.00
#
_symmetry.space_group_name_H-M   'P 1'
#
loop_
_entity.id
_entity.type
_entity.pdbx_description
1 polymer ?
#
loop_
_entity_poly.entity_id
_entity_poly.type
_entity_poly.pdbx_seq_one_letter_code
_entity_poly.pdbx_strand_id
1 'polypeptide(L)'
;MKKKLLHIIGIIFSLSLLIAALWVIHYELKEYDIHDIFYRLKRLQSLSLFLAVMLTVLSYSLMTVYDTLALRYIHHPLKYGRTAIASFISYSISNNMGLLILSGAPVRYRLYSAWGLTAVEIANVVVFCSLSLWAGFFTLGGSVFLIEPLIIPSTVSSRFTSVRAIGIIFLLLSAGYIMLSVFRKRPLKIGKWEFPLIP
;
A
#
# COMPACT_ATOMS: atom_id res chain seq x y z
N MET A 1 3.42 -11.32 -30.19
CA MET A 1 4.84 -11.30 -29.79
C MET A 1 5.14 -10.28 -28.67
N LYS A 2 4.70 -9.01 -28.74
CA LYS A 2 4.97 -7.97 -27.71
C LYS A 2 4.53 -8.33 -26.27
N LYS A 3 3.37 -8.98 -26.08
CA LYS A 3 2.89 -9.41 -24.75
C LYS A 3 3.78 -10.46 -24.08
N LYS A 4 4.39 -11.36 -24.87
CA LYS A 4 5.29 -12.41 -24.35
C LYS A 4 6.63 -11.82 -23.92
N LEU A 5 7.13 -10.83 -24.68
CA LEU A 5 8.35 -10.09 -24.36
C LEU A 5 8.19 -9.25 -23.06
N LEU A 6 7.08 -8.51 -22.92
CA LEU A 6 6.79 -7.76 -21.70
C LEU A 6 6.69 -8.65 -20.46
N HIS A 7 6.12 -9.85 -20.61
CA HIS A 7 6.03 -10.82 -19.51
C HIS A 7 7.40 -11.37 -19.12
N ILE A 8 8.24 -11.72 -20.11
CA ILE A 8 9.62 -12.19 -19.86
C ILE A 8 10.46 -11.09 -19.19
N ILE A 9 10.35 -9.84 -19.63
CA ILE A 9 11.03 -8.70 -19.00
C ILE A 9 10.59 -8.55 -17.54
N GLY A 10 9.28 -8.63 -17.26
CA GLY A 10 8.76 -8.57 -15.89
C GLY A 10 9.27 -9.69 -15.00
N ILE A 11 9.37 -10.91 -15.53
CA ILE A 11 9.93 -12.08 -14.80
C ILE A 11 11.42 -11.87 -14.52
N ILE A 12 12.21 -11.49 -15.53
CA ILE A 12 13.65 -11.27 -15.38
C ILE A 12 13.91 -10.14 -14.37
N PHE A 13 13.16 -9.05 -14.46
CA PHE A 13 13.26 -7.94 -13.51
C PHE A 13 12.93 -8.38 -12.08
N SER A 14 11.84 -9.11 -11.90
CA SER A 14 11.44 -9.66 -10.60
C SER A 14 12.48 -10.61 -10.02
N LEU A 15 13.05 -11.48 -10.86
CA LEU A 15 14.08 -12.43 -10.47
C LEU A 15 15.39 -11.71 -10.11
N SER A 16 15.76 -10.67 -10.87
CA SER A 16 16.93 -9.84 -10.58
C SER A 16 16.78 -9.11 -9.24
N LEU A 17 15.60 -8.54 -8.96
CA LEU A 17 15.31 -7.93 -7.67
C LEU A 17 15.37 -8.95 -6.53
N LEU A 18 14.84 -10.16 -6.73
CA LEU A 18 14.90 -11.23 -5.74
C LEU A 18 16.36 -11.63 -5.44
N ILE A 19 17.18 -11.83 -6.47
CA ILE A 19 18.60 -12.16 -6.32
C ILE A 19 19.34 -11.03 -5.60
N ALA A 20 19.09 -9.77 -5.97
CA ALA A 20 19.70 -8.62 -5.30
C ALA A 20 19.31 -8.55 -3.82
N ALA A 21 18.04 -8.76 -3.49
CA ALA A 21 17.56 -8.79 -2.11
C ALA A 21 18.21 -9.93 -1.31
N LEU A 22 18.26 -11.15 -1.86
CA LEU A 22 18.93 -12.30 -1.22
C LEU A 22 20.43 -12.04 -1.03
N TRP A 23 21.07 -11.39 -1.98
CA TRP A 23 22.48 -11.05 -1.90
C TRP A 23 22.76 -10.02 -0.79
N VAL A 24 21.94 -8.96 -0.69
CA VAL A 24 22.03 -7.98 0.40
C VAL A 24 21.78 -8.63 1.75
N ILE A 25 20.73 -9.45 1.86
CA ILE A 25 20.41 -10.21 3.08
C ILE A 25 21.60 -11.11 3.46
N HIS A 26 22.17 -11.85 2.51
CA HIS A 26 23.31 -12.72 2.78
C HIS A 26 24.55 -11.94 3.21
N TYR A 27 24.79 -10.77 2.62
CA TYR A 27 25.91 -9.91 2.98
C TYR A 27 25.77 -9.37 4.41
N GLU A 28 24.60 -8.85 4.77
CA GLU A 28 24.30 -8.32 6.11
C GLU A 28 24.27 -9.43 7.17
N LEU A 29 23.68 -10.60 6.87
CA LEU A 29 23.65 -11.72 7.83
C LEU A 29 24.99 -12.43 7.99
N LYS A 30 25.97 -12.20 7.12
CA LYS A 30 27.30 -12.82 7.27
C LYS A 30 28.00 -12.38 8.55
N GLU A 31 27.66 -11.20 9.07
CA GLU A 31 28.18 -10.69 10.34
C GLU A 31 27.43 -11.21 11.57
N TYR A 32 26.31 -11.93 11.41
CA TYR A 32 25.46 -12.40 12.50
C TYR A 32 25.44 -13.91 12.64
N ASP A 33 25.71 -14.39 13.86
CA ASP A 33 25.57 -15.80 14.22
C ASP A 33 24.09 -16.19 14.33
N ILE A 34 23.72 -17.34 13.74
CA ILE A 34 22.33 -17.83 13.75
C ILE A 34 21.84 -18.06 15.20
N HIS A 35 22.74 -18.46 16.10
CA HIS A 35 22.43 -18.65 17.51
C HIS A 35 22.00 -17.35 18.20
N ASP A 36 22.62 -16.23 17.87
CA ASP A 36 22.27 -14.92 18.43
C ASP A 36 20.88 -14.45 17.96
N ILE A 37 20.50 -14.78 16.73
CA ILE A 37 19.16 -14.49 16.20
C ILE A 37 18.10 -15.22 17.03
N PHE A 38 18.26 -16.54 17.24
CA PHE A 38 17.32 -17.33 18.02
C PHE A 38 17.29 -16.94 19.50
N TYR A 39 18.44 -16.59 20.07
CA TYR A 39 18.52 -16.11 21.45
C TYR A 39 17.78 -14.78 21.63
N ARG A 40 17.95 -13.83 20.71
CA ARG A 40 17.21 -12.55 20.71
C ARG A 40 15.72 -12.77 20.49
N LEU A 41 15.33 -13.71 19.62
CA LEU A 41 13.93 -14.06 19.39
C LEU A 41 13.27 -14.56 20.68
N LYS A 42 13.95 -15.40 21.46
CA LYS A 42 13.45 -15.91 22.74
C LYS A 42 13.40 -14.85 23.85
N ARG A 43 14.21 -13.79 23.76
CA ARG A 43 14.21 -12.67 24.71
C ARG A 43 13.24 -11.54 24.35
N LEU A 44 12.49 -11.66 23.25
CA LEU A 44 11.44 -10.70 22.92
C LEU A 44 10.43 -10.66 24.06
N GLN A 45 10.21 -9.47 24.61
CA GLN A 45 9.24 -9.26 25.67
C GLN A 45 7.84 -9.64 25.16
N SER A 46 7.11 -10.48 25.90
CA SER A 46 5.76 -10.92 25.52
C SER A 46 4.81 -9.75 25.29
N LEU A 47 5.03 -8.63 25.97
CA LEU A 47 4.29 -7.37 25.76
C LEU A 47 4.50 -6.82 24.36
N SER A 48 5.73 -6.83 23.83
CA SER A 48 6.02 -6.37 22.47
C SER A 48 5.35 -7.25 21.42
N LEU A 49 5.31 -8.57 21.63
CA LEU A 49 4.58 -9.50 20.76
C LEU A 49 3.07 -9.23 20.79
N PHE A 50 2.50 -9.05 21.99
CA PHE A 50 1.09 -8.71 22.14
C PHE A 50 0.73 -7.39 21.46
N LEU A 51 1.55 -6.34 21.66
CA LEU A 51 1.36 -5.05 21.00
C LEU A 51 1.48 -5.16 19.47
N ALA A 52 2.43 -5.94 18.96
CA ALA A 52 2.56 -6.17 17.51
C ALA A 52 1.32 -6.85 16.91
N VAL A 53 0.77 -7.86 17.60
CA VAL A 53 -0.47 -8.52 17.18
C VAL A 53 -1.65 -7.54 17.23
N MET A 54 -1.79 -6.76 18.30
CA MET A 54 -2.86 -5.76 18.42
C MET A 54 -2.77 -4.69 17.33
N LEU A 55 -1.57 -4.19 17.03
CA LEU A 55 -1.35 -3.21 15.98
C LEU A 55 -1.65 -3.79 14.59
N THR A 56 -1.35 -5.08 14.38
CA THR A 56 -1.72 -5.80 13.16
C THR A 56 -3.24 -5.89 13.02
N VAL A 57 -3.95 -6.33 14.06
CA VAL A 57 -5.42 -6.38 14.06
C VAL A 57 -6.03 -5.00 13.80
N LEU A 58 -5.47 -3.95 14.42
CA LEU A 58 -5.92 -2.58 14.21
C LEU A 58 -5.69 -2.12 12.76
N SER A 59 -4.53 -2.43 12.18
CA SER A 59 -4.21 -2.12 10.78
C SER A 59 -5.21 -2.77 9.81
N TYR A 60 -5.47 -4.07 9.97
CA TYR A 60 -6.48 -4.78 9.16
C TYR A 60 -7.90 -4.25 9.39
N SER A 61 -8.23 -3.82 10.61
CA SER A 61 -9.53 -3.19 10.91
C SER A 61 -9.68 -1.83 10.26
N LEU A 62 -8.61 -1.01 10.21
CA LEU A 62 -8.64 0.24 9.47
C LEU A 62 -8.83 -0.01 7.96
N MET A 63 -8.20 -1.06 7.43
CA MET A 63 -8.41 -1.50 6.04
C MET A 63 -9.87 -1.86 5.72
N THR A 64 -10.63 -2.46 6.64
CA THR A 64 -12.07 -2.71 6.41
C THR A 64 -12.91 -1.42 6.42
N VAL A 65 -12.51 -0.43 7.23
CA VAL A 65 -13.16 0.89 7.27
C VAL A 65 -12.97 1.63 5.95
N TYR A 66 -11.77 1.57 5.34
CA TYR A 66 -11.53 2.17 4.02
C TYR A 66 -12.49 1.64 2.95
N ASP A 67 -12.66 0.32 2.86
CA ASP A 67 -13.62 -0.27 1.90
C ASP A 67 -15.06 0.14 2.22
N THR A 68 -15.42 0.24 3.50
CA THR A 68 -16.76 0.68 3.90
C THR A 68 -17.02 2.13 3.49
N LEU A 69 -16.02 3.00 3.63
CA LEU A 69 -16.10 4.39 3.22
C LEU A 69 -16.20 4.50 1.69
N ALA A 70 -15.42 3.70 0.95
CA ALA A 70 -15.49 3.62 -0.50
C ALA A 70 -16.85 3.14 -1.00
N LEU A 71 -17.46 2.15 -0.35
CA LEU A 71 -18.81 1.66 -0.68
C LEU A 71 -19.89 2.71 -0.41
N ARG A 72 -19.74 3.49 0.67
CA ARG A 72 -20.62 4.65 0.93
C ARG A 72 -20.43 5.76 -0.11
N TYR A 73 -19.20 5.96 -0.56
CA TYR A 73 -18.85 6.96 -1.57
C TYR A 73 -19.49 6.67 -2.93
N ILE A 74 -19.54 5.40 -3.35
CA ILE A 74 -20.24 4.99 -4.58
C ILE A 74 -21.76 4.87 -4.41
N HIS A 75 -22.32 5.32 -3.27
CA HIS A 75 -23.74 5.21 -2.92
C HIS A 75 -24.33 3.79 -2.93
N HIS A 76 -23.48 2.77 -2.74
CA HIS A 76 -23.89 1.37 -2.71
C HIS A 76 -23.40 0.68 -1.42
N PRO A 77 -23.94 1.06 -0.24
CA PRO A 77 -23.47 0.54 1.03
C PRO A 77 -23.83 -0.94 1.21
N LEU A 78 -22.85 -1.78 1.50
CA LEU A 78 -23.05 -3.17 1.92
C LEU A 78 -23.08 -3.29 3.45
N LYS A 79 -23.65 -4.39 3.96
CA LYS A 79 -23.57 -4.74 5.39
C LYS A 79 -22.10 -4.87 5.80
N TYR A 80 -21.69 -4.21 6.89
CA TYR A 80 -20.30 -4.16 7.37
C TYR A 80 -19.63 -5.53 7.43
N GLY A 81 -20.33 -6.58 7.89
CA GLY A 81 -19.76 -7.92 7.96
C GLY A 81 -19.33 -8.49 6.59
N ARG A 82 -20.07 -8.21 5.51
CA ARG A 82 -19.70 -8.64 4.14
C ARG A 82 -18.48 -7.88 3.65
N THR A 83 -18.46 -6.56 3.87
CA THR A 83 -17.31 -5.71 3.54
C THR A 83 -16.07 -6.16 4.29
N ALA A 84 -16.16 -6.35 5.62
CA ALA A 84 -15.04 -6.77 6.45
C ALA A 84 -14.42 -8.09 6.00
N ILE A 85 -15.24 -9.10 5.69
CA ILE A 85 -14.76 -10.39 5.15
C ILE A 85 -14.07 -10.19 3.80
N ALA A 86 -14.68 -9.46 2.88
CA ALA A 86 -14.11 -9.23 1.55
C ALA A 86 -12.78 -8.47 1.62
N SER A 87 -12.71 -7.41 2.42
CA SER A 87 -11.49 -6.64 2.66
C SER A 87 -10.43 -7.52 3.31
N PHE A 88 -10.77 -8.26 4.38
CA PHE A 88 -9.80 -9.10 5.10
C PHE A 88 -9.16 -10.16 4.20
N ILE A 89 -9.96 -10.90 3.43
CA ILE A 89 -9.43 -11.92 2.50
C ILE A 89 -8.59 -11.26 1.41
N SER A 90 -9.09 -10.16 0.84
CA SER A 90 -8.40 -9.45 -0.25
C SER A 90 -7.05 -8.90 0.21
N TYR A 91 -7.00 -8.24 1.37
CA TYR A 91 -5.76 -7.67 1.92
C TYR A 91 -4.81 -8.74 2.43
N SER A 92 -5.30 -9.83 3.01
CA SER A 92 -4.44 -10.95 3.42
C SER A 92 -3.72 -11.56 2.21
N ILE A 93 -4.44 -11.78 1.11
CA ILE A 93 -3.85 -12.29 -0.14
C ILE A 93 -2.91 -11.25 -0.76
N SER A 94 -3.30 -9.98 -0.76
CA SER A 94 -2.49 -8.90 -1.33
C SER A 94 -1.15 -8.73 -0.61
N ASN A 95 -1.13 -8.80 0.73
CA ASN A 95 0.09 -8.66 1.52
C ASN A 95 1.04 -9.86 1.40
N ASN A 96 0.53 -11.06 1.15
CA ASN A 96 1.36 -12.28 1.05
C ASN A 96 1.80 -12.61 -0.37
N MET A 97 1.10 -12.11 -1.40
CA MET A 97 1.37 -12.45 -2.80
C MET A 97 1.82 -11.21 -3.59
N GLY A 98 3.15 -11.00 -3.69
CA GLY A 98 3.72 -9.72 -4.15
C GLY A 98 3.57 -9.36 -5.64
N LEU A 99 3.60 -10.30 -6.59
CA LEU A 99 3.96 -9.97 -8.00
C LEU A 99 3.02 -10.47 -9.11
N LEU A 100 1.74 -10.75 -8.82
CA LEU A 100 0.82 -11.28 -9.82
C LEU A 100 -0.23 -10.28 -10.33
N ILE A 101 -0.05 -8.96 -10.22
CA ILE A 101 -0.90 -7.94 -10.89
C ILE A 101 -2.40 -7.96 -10.44
N LEU A 102 -2.84 -8.96 -9.68
CA LEU A 102 -4.22 -9.37 -9.38
C LEU A 102 -4.32 -10.02 -7.97
N SER A 103 -3.39 -9.79 -7.05
CA SER A 103 -3.44 -10.38 -5.71
C SER A 103 -4.30 -9.50 -4.79
N GLY A 104 -5.58 -9.86 -4.65
CA GLY A 104 -6.57 -9.20 -3.80
C GLY A 104 -7.72 -8.55 -4.58
N ALA A 105 -7.44 -7.81 -5.66
CA ALA A 105 -8.46 -7.13 -6.47
C ALA A 105 -9.50 -8.07 -7.13
N PRO A 106 -9.13 -9.26 -7.66
CA PRO A 106 -10.07 -10.25 -8.18
C PRO A 106 -10.94 -10.90 -7.11
N VAL A 107 -10.40 -11.03 -5.90
CA VAL A 107 -11.13 -11.58 -4.76
C VAL A 107 -12.23 -10.60 -4.38
N ARG A 108 -11.86 -9.32 -4.23
CA ARG A 108 -12.79 -8.22 -4.06
C ARG A 108 -13.80 -8.15 -5.22
N TYR A 109 -13.35 -8.32 -6.46
CA TYR A 109 -14.21 -8.36 -7.65
C TYR A 109 -15.22 -9.50 -7.59
N ARG A 110 -14.78 -10.72 -7.28
CA ARG A 110 -15.65 -11.90 -7.22
C ARG A 110 -16.67 -11.80 -6.09
N LEU A 111 -16.25 -11.35 -4.90
CA LEU A 111 -17.13 -11.19 -3.76
C LEU A 111 -18.15 -10.06 -3.96
N TYR A 112 -17.69 -8.89 -4.41
CA TYR A 112 -18.59 -7.74 -4.63
C TYR A 112 -19.51 -7.95 -5.83
N SER A 113 -19.05 -8.59 -6.91
CA SER A 113 -19.91 -8.96 -8.03
C SER A 113 -20.98 -9.99 -7.63
N ALA A 114 -20.63 -10.97 -6.78
CA ALA A 114 -21.61 -11.90 -6.20
C ALA A 114 -22.63 -11.21 -5.28
N TRP A 115 -22.35 -9.99 -4.80
CA TRP A 115 -23.26 -9.19 -3.98
C TRP A 115 -23.93 -8.05 -4.76
N GLY A 116 -23.83 -8.04 -6.09
CA GLY A 116 -24.60 -7.15 -6.97
C GLY A 116 -23.88 -5.88 -7.40
N LEU A 117 -22.58 -5.72 -7.13
CA LEU A 117 -21.81 -4.57 -7.64
C LEU A 117 -21.35 -4.81 -9.07
N THR A 118 -21.40 -3.75 -9.87
CA THR A 118 -20.85 -3.70 -11.23
C THR A 118 -19.32 -3.61 -11.22
N ALA A 119 -18.69 -4.02 -12.33
CA ALA A 119 -17.25 -3.92 -12.49
C ALA A 119 -16.72 -2.48 -12.32
N VAL A 120 -17.50 -1.48 -12.73
CA VAL A 120 -17.16 -0.05 -12.62
C VAL A 120 -17.20 0.40 -11.16
N GLU A 121 -18.22 0.02 -10.40
CA GLU A 121 -18.31 0.33 -8.96
C GLU A 121 -17.14 -0.30 -8.18
N ILE A 122 -16.78 -1.54 -8.50
CA ILE A 122 -15.65 -2.23 -7.87
C ILE A 122 -14.33 -1.53 -8.20
N ALA A 123 -14.14 -1.12 -9.46
CA ALA A 123 -12.97 -0.36 -9.87
C ALA A 123 -12.88 0.97 -9.11
N ASN A 124 -13.99 1.67 -8.92
CA ASN A 124 -14.05 2.91 -8.14
C ASN A 124 -13.67 2.69 -6.68
N VAL A 125 -14.12 1.59 -6.07
CA VAL A 125 -13.72 1.21 -4.70
C VAL A 125 -12.22 0.95 -4.62
N VAL A 126 -11.66 0.20 -5.57
CA VAL A 126 -10.22 -0.08 -5.61
C VAL A 126 -9.41 1.21 -5.77
N VAL A 127 -9.80 2.08 -6.70
CA VAL A 127 -9.16 3.38 -6.94
C VAL A 127 -9.25 4.26 -5.69
N PHE A 128 -10.42 4.35 -5.06
CA PHE A 128 -10.63 5.09 -3.81
C PHE A 128 -9.67 4.62 -2.72
N CYS A 129 -9.63 3.31 -2.47
CA CYS A 129 -8.78 2.73 -1.43
C CYS A 129 -7.29 2.92 -1.75
N SER A 130 -6.88 2.74 -3.00
CA SER A 130 -5.49 2.96 -3.43
C SER A 130 -5.07 4.42 -3.28
N LEU A 131 -5.89 5.37 -3.75
CA LEU A 131 -5.59 6.80 -3.62
C LEU A 131 -5.52 7.24 -2.15
N SER A 132 -6.49 6.82 -1.34
CA SER A 132 -6.50 7.11 0.10
C SER A 132 -5.27 6.56 0.81
N LEU A 133 -4.86 5.34 0.47
CA LEU A 133 -3.65 4.71 1.01
C LEU A 133 -2.41 5.52 0.61
N TRP A 134 -2.22 5.81 -0.67
CA TRP A 134 -1.05 6.56 -1.14
C TRP A 134 -1.01 7.98 -0.58
N ALA A 135 -2.14 8.66 -0.50
CA ALA A 135 -2.23 9.98 0.14
C ALA A 135 -1.80 9.92 1.62
N GLY A 136 -2.26 8.89 2.36
CA GLY A 136 -1.82 8.64 3.73
C GLY A 136 -0.31 8.38 3.82
N PHE A 137 0.23 7.52 2.94
CA PHE A 137 1.65 7.23 2.86
C PHE A 137 2.50 8.48 2.55
N PHE A 138 2.10 9.31 1.61
CA PHE A 138 2.81 10.55 1.29
C PHE A 138 2.72 11.57 2.42
N THR A 139 1.57 11.66 3.10
CA THR A 139 1.42 12.55 4.26
C THR A 139 2.33 12.13 5.41
N LEU A 140 2.29 10.85 5.78
CA LEU A 140 3.11 10.32 6.87
C LEU A 140 4.59 10.36 6.52
N GLY A 141 4.97 9.84 5.34
CA GLY A 141 6.36 9.86 4.87
C GLY A 141 6.93 11.27 4.74
N GLY A 142 6.14 12.20 4.18
CA GLY A 142 6.51 13.60 4.07
C GLY A 142 6.70 14.28 5.43
N SER A 143 5.81 13.99 6.38
CA SER A 143 5.92 14.51 7.76
C SER A 143 7.15 13.97 8.48
N VAL A 144 7.40 12.66 8.39
CA VAL A 144 8.58 12.02 8.99
C VAL A 144 9.87 12.59 8.41
N PHE A 145 9.95 12.78 7.09
CA PHE A 145 11.13 13.36 6.42
C PHE A 145 11.37 14.84 6.75
N LEU A 146 10.37 15.56 7.24
CA LEU A 146 10.52 16.93 7.72
C LEU A 146 10.93 17.00 9.19
N ILE A 147 10.31 16.17 10.03
CA ILE A 147 10.49 16.19 11.49
C ILE A 147 11.79 15.49 11.89
N GLU A 148 12.06 14.31 11.32
CA GLU A 148 13.22 13.50 11.67
C GLU A 148 14.39 13.83 10.73
N PRO A 149 15.52 14.33 11.25
CA PRO A 149 16.74 14.43 10.46
C PRO A 149 17.29 13.01 10.25
N LEU A 150 16.85 12.31 9.19
CA LEU A 150 17.45 11.04 8.82
C LEU A 150 18.96 11.26 8.58
N ILE A 151 19.76 10.73 9.49
CA ILE A 151 21.21 10.72 9.39
C ILE A 151 21.55 9.78 8.24
N ILE A 152 21.74 10.35 7.05
CA ILE A 152 22.20 9.58 5.89
C ILE A 152 23.63 9.11 6.20
N PRO A 153 23.96 7.81 6.07
CA PRO A 153 25.31 7.32 6.25
C PRO A 153 26.30 8.13 5.41
N SER A 154 27.45 8.46 6.00
CA SER A 154 28.47 9.34 5.40
C SER A 154 28.99 8.85 4.03
N THR A 155 28.79 7.57 3.70
CA THR A 155 29.11 6.96 2.38
C THR A 155 28.25 7.47 1.23
N VAL A 156 27.05 8.02 1.50
CA VAL A 156 26.10 8.56 0.50
C VAL A 156 25.99 10.10 0.58
N SER A 157 26.68 10.72 1.55
CA SER A 157 26.52 12.12 1.94
C SER A 157 27.02 13.16 0.93
N SER A 158 27.82 12.80 -0.07
CA SER A 158 28.46 13.80 -0.95
C SER A 158 27.52 14.45 -1.97
N ARG A 159 26.31 13.90 -2.19
CA ARG A 159 25.39 14.39 -3.23
C ARG A 159 23.94 14.61 -2.81
N PHE A 160 23.50 14.08 -1.67
CA PHE A 160 22.14 14.27 -1.15
C PHE A 160 22.13 15.28 -0.01
N THR A 161 22.00 16.56 -0.35
CA THR A 161 22.07 17.68 0.59
C THR A 161 20.90 17.73 1.59
N SER A 162 19.75 17.10 1.32
CA SER A 162 18.67 16.96 2.32
C SER A 162 17.55 16.01 1.90
N VAL A 163 17.16 15.07 2.77
CA VAL A 163 15.93 14.24 2.61
C VAL A 163 14.66 15.11 2.71
N ARG A 164 14.78 16.32 3.27
CA ARG A 164 13.66 17.27 3.45
C ARG A 164 13.01 17.70 2.13
N ALA A 165 13.79 17.83 1.06
CA ALA A 165 13.24 18.21 -0.25
C ALA A 165 12.24 17.16 -0.77
N ILE A 166 12.54 15.86 -0.55
CA ILE A 166 11.62 14.77 -0.89
C ILE A 166 10.38 14.82 0.00
N GLY A 167 10.55 15.10 1.30
CA GLY A 167 9.43 15.29 2.22
C GLY A 167 8.47 16.40 1.80
N ILE A 168 9.00 17.54 1.37
CA ILE A 168 8.19 18.66 0.85
C ILE A 168 7.42 18.25 -0.41
N ILE A 169 8.06 17.54 -1.34
CA ILE A 169 7.38 17.05 -2.56
C ILE A 169 6.22 16.11 -2.19
N PHE A 170 6.41 15.19 -1.25
CA PHE A 170 5.35 14.27 -0.81
C PHE A 170 4.19 15.00 -0.15
N LEU A 171 4.48 16.00 0.69
CA LEU A 171 3.45 16.83 1.29
C LEU A 171 2.72 17.70 0.26
N LEU A 172 3.42 18.27 -0.73
CA LEU A 172 2.79 19.02 -1.82
C LEU A 172 1.88 18.13 -2.67
N LEU A 173 2.29 16.90 -2.95
CA LEU A 173 1.45 15.92 -3.66
C LEU A 173 0.21 15.56 -2.86
N SER A 174 0.35 15.30 -1.55
CA SER A 174 -0.79 15.00 -0.68
C SER A 174 -1.72 16.21 -0.51
N ALA A 175 -1.16 17.40 -0.24
CA ALA A 175 -1.91 18.64 -0.12
C ALA A 175 -2.63 18.97 -1.43
N GLY A 176 -1.97 18.80 -2.57
CA GLY A 176 -2.58 18.95 -3.89
C GLY A 176 -3.73 17.98 -4.11
N TYR A 177 -3.58 16.71 -3.70
CA TYR A 177 -4.64 15.71 -3.75
C TYR A 177 -5.85 16.11 -2.87
N ILE A 178 -5.63 16.47 -1.61
CA ILE A 178 -6.69 16.91 -0.68
C ILE A 178 -7.36 18.18 -1.20
N MET A 179 -6.58 19.14 -1.71
CA MET A 179 -7.09 20.37 -2.28
C MET A 179 -7.96 20.08 -3.51
N LEU A 180 -7.51 19.22 -4.41
CA LEU A 180 -8.32 18.76 -5.54
C LEU A 180 -9.60 18.08 -5.08
N SER A 181 -9.56 17.17 -4.10
CA SER A 181 -10.75 16.50 -3.55
C SER A 181 -11.74 17.50 -2.93
N VAL A 182 -11.28 18.44 -2.09
CA VAL A 182 -12.13 19.43 -1.40
C VAL A 182 -12.75 20.44 -2.36
N PHE A 183 -11.96 20.94 -3.33
CA PHE A 183 -12.42 21.95 -4.27
C PHE A 183 -13.18 21.37 -5.48
N ARG A 184 -12.98 20.09 -5.82
CA ARG A 184 -13.67 19.43 -6.95
C ARG A 184 -14.92 18.69 -6.49
N LYS A 185 -16.07 19.35 -6.55
CA LYS A 185 -17.39 18.72 -6.35
C LYS A 185 -18.06 18.19 -7.63
N ARG A 186 -17.31 18.02 -8.74
CA ARG A 186 -17.87 17.60 -10.04
C ARG A 186 -17.03 16.50 -10.72
N PRO A 187 -17.67 15.46 -11.31
CA PRO A 187 -16.97 14.39 -12.02
C PRO A 187 -16.26 14.92 -13.26
N LEU A 188 -15.06 14.39 -13.54
CA LEU A 188 -14.23 14.78 -14.68
C LEU A 188 -14.73 14.04 -15.94
N LYS A 189 -15.44 14.74 -16.82
CA LYS A 189 -15.72 14.24 -18.17
C LYS A 189 -14.51 14.50 -19.06
N ILE A 190 -13.70 13.47 -19.31
CA ILE A 190 -12.66 13.52 -20.35
C ILE A 190 -13.22 12.74 -21.56
N GLY A 191 -13.85 13.47 -22.49
CA GLY A 191 -14.48 12.88 -23.68
C GLY A 191 -15.65 11.96 -23.34
N LYS A 192 -15.59 10.69 -23.79
CA LYS A 192 -16.61 9.66 -23.48
C LYS A 192 -16.42 8.99 -22.11
N TRP A 193 -15.37 9.36 -21.36
CA TRP A 193 -15.03 8.75 -20.08
C TRP A 193 -15.44 9.68 -18.95
N GLU A 194 -16.42 9.24 -18.15
CA GLU A 194 -16.78 9.88 -16.90
C GLU A 194 -15.85 9.33 -15.81
N PHE A 195 -14.81 10.08 -15.47
CA PHE A 195 -14.05 9.79 -14.26
C PHE A 195 -14.93 10.16 -13.06
N PRO A 196 -15.26 9.19 -12.20
CA PRO A 196 -15.98 9.49 -10.96
C PRO A 196 -15.17 10.50 -10.16
N LEU A 197 -15.85 11.26 -9.31
CA LEU A 197 -15.20 12.26 -8.47
C LEU A 197 -13.96 11.64 -7.80
N ILE A 198 -12.87 12.41 -7.80
CA ILE A 198 -11.68 12.05 -7.03
C ILE A 198 -12.09 12.16 -5.56
N PRO A 199 -11.92 11.10 -4.76
CA PRO A 199 -12.36 11.11 -3.37
C PRO A 199 -11.52 12.00 -2.46
#